data_AF-T0DKV9-F1
#
_entry.id   AF-T0DKV9-F1
#
_cell.length_a   1.000
_cell.length_b   1.000
_cell.length_c   1.000
_cell.angle_alpha   90.00
_cell.angle_beta   90.00
_cell.angle_gamma   90.00
#
_symmetry.space_group_name_H-M   'P 1'
#
loop_
_entity.id
_entity.type
_entity.pdbx_description
1 polymer ?
#
loop_
_entity_poly.entity_id
_entity_poly.type
_entity_poly.pdbx_seq_one_letter_code
_entity_poly.pdbx_strand_id
1 'polypeptide(L)'
;MSDLKPATQALVFFSVLYQEDRIGPSEIISLLGPKYAHPIVFTHSFFPMKDYYSKEMGSNLKRCFFFYPDAVERTQLVDIKKKCDVLEKANLLDLGRAFNIDPGLICLDQVILSSGKPYSHRIYLGDGVFAELTYQFQGKSYETLSWTYPDYQHPEIISKFNWMRSFLLV
;
A
#
# COMPACT_ATOMS: atom_id res chain seq x y z
N MET A 1 -25.85 13.31 -19.82
CA MET A 1 -25.88 12.60 -18.53
C MET A 1 -24.69 11.65 -18.51
N SER A 2 -24.05 11.47 -17.36
CA SER A 2 -23.03 10.42 -17.24
C SER A 2 -23.74 9.09 -17.06
N ASP A 3 -23.56 8.15 -17.98
CA ASP A 3 -23.98 6.77 -17.77
C ASP A 3 -23.08 6.15 -16.69
N LEU A 4 -23.68 5.65 -15.61
CA LEU A 4 -22.93 4.97 -14.56
C LEU A 4 -22.49 3.60 -15.09
N LYS A 5 -21.17 3.41 -15.19
CA LYS A 5 -20.55 2.14 -15.58
C LYS A 5 -19.82 1.54 -14.38
N PRO A 6 -19.66 0.22 -14.31
CA PRO A 6 -18.77 -0.41 -13.34
C PRO A 6 -17.38 0.23 -13.41
N ALA A 7 -16.74 0.39 -12.25
CA ALA A 7 -15.37 0.85 -12.20
C ALA A 7 -14.46 -0.17 -12.90
N THR A 8 -13.37 0.29 -13.51
CA THR A 8 -12.36 -0.66 -14.00
C THR A 8 -11.70 -1.37 -12.83
N GLN A 9 -11.29 -2.61 -13.05
CA GLN A 9 -10.60 -3.42 -12.05
C GLN A 9 -9.29 -2.75 -11.61
N ALA A 10 -8.82 -3.15 -10.43
CA ALA A 10 -7.55 -2.72 -9.87
C ALA A 10 -6.74 -3.92 -9.38
N LEU A 11 -5.45 -3.72 -9.13
CA LEU A 11 -4.59 -4.69 -8.44
C LEU A 11 -4.39 -4.24 -7.00
N VAL A 12 -4.31 -5.19 -6.07
CA VAL A 12 -3.97 -4.90 -4.68
C VAL A 12 -2.46 -4.83 -4.52
N PHE A 13 -2.00 -3.87 -3.72
CA PHE A 13 -0.67 -3.93 -3.13
C PHE A 13 -0.72 -3.63 -1.64
N PHE A 14 0.27 -4.13 -0.91
CA PHE A 14 0.55 -3.71 0.45
C PHE A 14 1.92 -3.04 0.51
N SER A 15 1.98 -1.87 1.11
CA SER A 15 3.25 -1.30 1.54
C SER A 15 3.50 -1.66 2.99
N VAL A 16 4.62 -2.31 3.24
CA VAL A 16 4.92 -2.92 4.53
C VAL A 16 6.17 -2.31 5.12
N LEU A 17 6.03 -1.74 6.30
CA LEU A 17 7.14 -1.38 7.17
C LEU A 17 7.28 -2.42 8.26
N TYR A 18 8.50 -2.85 8.57
CA TYR A 18 8.73 -3.86 9.59
C TYR A 18 10.09 -3.69 10.28
N GLN A 19 10.15 -4.11 11.54
CA GLN A 19 11.38 -4.26 12.32
C GLN A 19 12.00 -5.61 12.00
N GLU A 20 13.12 -5.61 11.27
CA GLU A 20 13.77 -6.84 10.77
C GLU A 20 14.16 -7.82 11.89
N ASP A 21 14.51 -7.31 13.07
CA ASP A 21 14.89 -8.13 14.22
C ASP A 21 13.70 -8.83 14.91
N ARG A 22 12.46 -8.47 14.57
CA ARG A 22 11.23 -8.95 15.23
C ARG A 22 10.32 -9.75 14.31
N ILE A 23 10.24 -9.38 13.05
CA ILE A 23 9.33 -10.02 12.10
C ILE A 23 9.84 -9.87 10.66
N GLY A 24 9.71 -10.93 9.87
CA GLY A 24 10.10 -10.95 8.46
C GLY A 24 8.92 -10.88 7.48
N PRO A 25 9.17 -10.57 6.18
CA PRO A 25 8.13 -10.58 5.16
C PRO A 25 7.33 -11.87 5.07
N SER A 26 7.98 -13.03 5.17
CA SER A 26 7.31 -14.36 5.10
C SER A 26 6.30 -14.58 6.23
N GLU A 27 6.60 -14.09 7.43
CA GLU A 27 5.70 -14.16 8.59
C GLU A 27 4.52 -13.22 8.40
N ILE A 28 4.75 -11.99 7.93
CA ILE A 28 3.69 -11.03 7.62
C ILE A 28 2.75 -11.57 6.53
N ILE A 29 3.30 -12.20 5.49
CA ILE A 29 2.52 -12.87 4.44
C ILE A 29 1.64 -13.98 5.02
N SER A 30 2.21 -14.79 5.93
CA SER A 30 1.45 -15.85 6.61
C SER A 30 0.31 -15.27 7.45
N LEU A 31 0.55 -14.15 8.15
CA LEU A 31 -0.44 -13.44 8.96
C LEU A 31 -1.57 -12.81 8.12
N LEU A 32 -1.29 -12.36 6.89
CA LEU A 32 -2.30 -11.85 5.96
C LEU A 32 -3.28 -12.95 5.49
N GLY A 33 -2.90 -14.21 5.63
CA GLY A 33 -3.74 -15.38 5.40
C GLY A 33 -3.77 -15.87 3.94
N PRO A 34 -4.53 -16.96 3.67
CA PRO A 34 -4.42 -17.72 2.42
C PRO A 34 -4.68 -16.92 1.15
N LYS A 35 -5.57 -15.91 1.20
CA LYS A 35 -5.86 -15.02 0.07
C LYS A 35 -4.61 -14.27 -0.44
N TYR A 36 -3.64 -14.05 0.45
CA TYR A 36 -2.47 -13.22 0.22
C TYR A 36 -1.15 -14.01 0.32
N ALA A 37 -1.21 -15.34 0.18
CA ALA A 37 -0.06 -16.23 0.41
C ALA A 37 1.07 -16.11 -0.63
N HIS A 38 0.79 -15.58 -1.84
CA HIS A 38 1.73 -15.58 -2.96
C HIS A 38 1.92 -14.20 -3.61
N PRO A 39 2.44 -13.20 -2.88
CA PRO A 39 2.75 -11.90 -3.47
C PRO A 39 4.01 -11.94 -4.32
N ILE A 40 4.10 -11.00 -5.25
CA ILE A 40 5.38 -10.54 -5.78
C ILE A 40 5.98 -9.59 -4.75
N VAL A 41 7.03 -10.03 -4.06
CA VAL A 41 7.74 -9.21 -3.07
C VAL A 41 8.75 -8.31 -3.75
N PHE A 42 8.74 -7.03 -3.41
CA PHE A 42 9.69 -6.04 -3.89
C PHE A 42 10.29 -5.26 -2.72
N THR A 43 11.61 -5.25 -2.62
CA THR A 43 12.38 -4.52 -1.60
C THR A 43 13.25 -3.49 -2.27
N HIS A 44 13.41 -2.33 -1.63
CA HIS A 44 14.27 -1.26 -2.13
C HIS A 44 14.96 -0.56 -0.95
N SER A 45 16.21 -0.10 -1.13
CA SER A 45 17.01 0.52 -0.06
C SER A 45 16.60 1.97 0.25
N PHE A 46 15.99 2.65 -0.73
CA PHE A 46 15.47 4.01 -0.55
C PHE A 46 14.33 4.05 0.47
N PHE A 47 14.62 4.65 1.63
CA PHE A 47 13.68 4.81 2.73
C PHE A 47 13.91 6.15 3.45
N PRO A 48 13.66 7.29 2.80
CA PRO A 48 13.96 8.62 3.34
C PRO A 48 13.18 8.95 4.62
N MET A 49 12.01 8.36 4.84
CA MET A 49 11.23 8.59 6.07
C MET A 49 11.60 7.63 7.23
N LYS A 50 12.64 6.81 7.10
CA LYS A 50 13.03 5.82 8.14
C LYS A 50 13.10 6.40 9.55
N ASP A 51 13.75 7.56 9.70
CA ASP A 51 13.94 8.20 11.01
C ASP A 51 12.62 8.70 11.62
N TYR A 52 11.66 9.10 10.77
CA TYR A 52 10.33 9.48 11.22
C TYR A 52 9.59 8.28 11.83
N TYR A 53 9.57 7.14 11.12
CA TYR A 53 8.92 5.92 11.60
C TYR A 53 9.63 5.29 12.80
N SER A 54 10.95 5.45 12.89
CA SER A 54 11.76 4.85 13.97
C SER A 54 11.40 5.40 15.36
N LYS A 55 10.74 6.57 15.43
CA LYS A 55 10.25 7.14 16.71
C LYS A 55 9.13 6.32 17.34
N GLU A 56 8.31 5.68 16.53
CA GLU A 56 7.18 4.85 16.98
C GLU A 56 7.54 3.35 16.94
N MET A 57 8.30 2.94 15.92
CA MET A 57 8.58 1.54 15.62
C MET A 57 10.01 1.11 15.98
N GLY A 58 10.80 1.92 16.67
CA GLY A 58 12.19 1.55 17.02
C GLY A 58 13.15 1.49 15.83
N SER A 59 14.30 0.85 16.02
CA SER A 59 15.40 0.81 15.05
C SER A 59 15.30 -0.37 14.07
N ASN A 60 16.26 -0.46 13.15
CA ASN A 60 16.36 -1.52 12.12
C ASN A 60 15.10 -1.71 11.25
N LEU A 61 14.44 -0.60 10.90
CA LEU A 61 13.30 -0.63 10.00
C LEU A 61 13.69 -0.91 8.56
N LYS A 62 12.87 -1.74 7.91
CA LYS A 62 12.88 -2.04 6.49
C LYS A 62 11.52 -1.73 5.88
N ARG A 63 11.51 -1.53 4.55
CA ARG A 63 10.30 -1.39 3.74
C ARG A 63 10.30 -2.44 2.64
N CYS A 64 9.14 -3.05 2.41
CA CYS A 64 8.89 -3.85 1.22
C CYS A 64 7.47 -3.59 0.69
N PHE A 65 7.23 -4.04 -0.53
CA PHE A 65 5.92 -4.02 -1.17
C PHE A 65 5.52 -5.45 -1.52
N PHE A 66 4.26 -5.79 -1.25
CA PHE A 66 3.64 -7.03 -1.70
C PHE A 66 2.64 -6.69 -2.78
N PHE A 67 2.89 -7.16 -4.01
CA PHE A 67 2.01 -6.92 -5.15
C PHE A 67 1.24 -8.19 -5.52
N TYR A 68 -0.04 -8.04 -5.85
CA TYR A 68 -0.92 -9.14 -6.26
C TYR A 68 -1.41 -8.87 -7.68
N PRO A 69 -1.08 -9.73 -8.68
CA PRO A 69 -1.44 -9.51 -10.07
C PRO A 69 -2.91 -9.82 -10.39
N ASP A 70 -3.67 -10.39 -9.45
CA ASP A 70 -5.08 -10.69 -9.63
C ASP A 70 -5.95 -9.44 -9.49
N ALA A 71 -6.83 -9.25 -10.45
CA ALA A 71 -7.78 -8.14 -10.49
C ALA A 71 -8.80 -8.21 -9.35
N VAL A 72 -9.10 -7.04 -8.77
CA VAL A 72 -10.12 -6.84 -7.73
C VAL A 72 -11.02 -5.65 -8.02
N GLU A 73 -12.23 -5.71 -7.48
CA GLU A 73 -13.14 -4.57 -7.40
C GLU A 73 -12.56 -3.46 -6.52
N ARG A 74 -12.62 -2.21 -7.00
CA ARG A 74 -12.09 -1.05 -6.27
C ARG A 74 -12.76 -0.84 -4.91
N THR A 75 -14.00 -1.30 -4.76
CA THR A 75 -14.78 -1.22 -3.50
C THR A 75 -14.18 -2.06 -2.37
N GLN A 76 -13.32 -3.04 -2.67
CA GLN A 76 -12.70 -3.90 -1.65
C GLN A 76 -11.69 -3.15 -0.75
N LEU A 77 -11.22 -1.96 -1.13
CA LEU A 77 -10.16 -1.27 -0.40
C LEU A 77 -10.50 -1.00 1.07
N VAL A 78 -11.76 -0.66 1.37
CA VAL A 78 -12.21 -0.39 2.75
C VAL A 78 -12.10 -1.66 3.62
N ASP A 79 -12.62 -2.78 3.13
CA ASP A 79 -12.56 -4.06 3.85
C ASP A 79 -11.13 -4.57 4.00
N ILE A 80 -10.29 -4.36 2.99
CA ILE A 80 -8.87 -4.71 3.04
C ILE A 80 -8.17 -3.87 4.13
N LYS A 81 -8.39 -2.55 4.19
CA LYS A 81 -7.78 -1.70 5.23
C LYS A 81 -8.22 -2.09 6.63
N LYS A 82 -9.51 -2.40 6.82
CA LYS A 82 -10.04 -2.87 8.11
C LYS A 82 -9.36 -4.18 8.56
N LYS A 83 -9.14 -5.13 7.64
CA LYS A 83 -8.39 -6.36 7.94
C LYS A 83 -6.95 -6.08 8.35
N CYS A 84 -6.25 -5.20 7.62
CA CYS A 84 -4.89 -4.79 7.98
C CYS A 84 -4.84 -4.10 9.35
N ASP A 85 -5.79 -3.22 9.66
CA ASP A 85 -5.87 -2.53 10.96
C ASP A 85 -6.10 -3.51 12.12
N VAL A 86 -7.00 -4.48 11.96
CA VAL A 86 -7.21 -5.54 12.96
C VAL A 86 -5.94 -6.37 13.15
N LEU A 87 -5.26 -6.75 12.06
CA LEU A 87 -4.04 -7.53 12.13
C LEU A 87 -2.91 -6.76 12.83
N GLU A 88 -2.70 -5.49 12.50
CA GLU A 88 -1.71 -4.64 13.18
C GLU A 88 -2.02 -4.52 14.68
N LYS A 89 -3.30 -4.31 15.04
CA LYS A 89 -3.70 -4.17 16.44
C LYS A 89 -3.53 -5.45 17.24
N ALA A 90 -3.82 -6.60 16.64
CA ALA A 90 -3.64 -7.91 17.28
C ALA A 90 -2.16 -8.27 17.53
N ASN A 91 -1.22 -7.59 16.84
CA ASN A 91 0.22 -7.80 16.96
C ASN A 91 0.95 -6.60 17.58
N LEU A 92 0.22 -5.72 18.27
CA LEU A 92 0.82 -4.72 19.15
C LEU A 92 1.47 -5.44 20.33
N LEU A 93 2.79 -5.27 20.46
CA LEU A 93 3.56 -5.74 21.60
C LEU A 93 3.88 -4.54 22.51
N ASP A 94 4.31 -4.81 23.75
CA ASP A 94 4.68 -3.77 24.73
C ASP A 94 5.76 -2.80 24.22
N LEU A 95 6.61 -3.24 23.28
CA LEU A 95 7.68 -2.47 22.64
C LEU A 95 7.24 -1.74 21.35
N GLY A 96 5.95 -1.42 21.22
CA GLY A 96 5.39 -0.76 20.03
C GLY A 96 5.19 -1.70 18.83
N ARG A 97 4.77 -1.12 17.70
CA ARG A 97 4.38 -1.87 16.48
C ARG A 97 5.59 -2.54 15.80
N ALA A 98 5.55 -3.86 15.69
CA ALA A 98 6.56 -4.64 14.96
C ALA A 98 6.50 -4.40 13.45
N PHE A 99 5.31 -4.13 12.91
CA PHE A 99 5.09 -3.87 11.49
C PHE A 99 3.87 -2.95 11.27
N ASN A 100 3.77 -2.45 10.04
CA ASN A 100 2.65 -1.67 9.51
C ASN A 100 2.39 -2.09 8.07
N ILE A 101 1.12 -2.21 7.72
CA ILE A 101 0.60 -2.63 6.43
C ILE A 101 -0.40 -1.57 5.95
N ASP A 102 0.01 -0.85 4.91
CA ASP A 102 -0.86 0.08 4.22
C ASP A 102 -1.29 -0.51 2.88
N PRO A 103 -2.56 -0.94 2.76
CA PRO A 103 -3.10 -1.40 1.50
C PRO A 103 -3.38 -0.25 0.54
N GLY A 104 -3.20 -0.55 -0.73
CA GLY A 104 -3.58 0.33 -1.82
C GLY A 104 -4.02 -0.42 -3.07
N LEU A 105 -4.47 0.36 -4.04
CA LEU A 105 -4.92 -0.11 -5.34
C LEU A 105 -4.05 0.48 -6.44
N ILE A 106 -3.64 -0.35 -7.39
CA ILE A 106 -3.05 0.04 -8.66
C ILE A 106 -4.15 -0.02 -9.71
N CYS A 107 -4.46 1.10 -10.34
CA CYS A 107 -5.50 1.25 -11.36
C CYS A 107 -4.87 1.68 -12.68
N LEU A 108 -5.57 1.56 -13.81
CA LEU A 108 -5.03 2.02 -15.11
C LEU A 108 -4.65 3.51 -15.14
N ASP A 109 -5.36 4.31 -14.37
CA ASP A 109 -5.29 5.78 -14.35
C ASP A 109 -4.59 6.36 -13.11
N GLN A 110 -4.40 5.58 -12.04
CA GLN A 110 -3.90 6.08 -10.76
C GLN A 110 -3.43 4.98 -9.81
N VAL A 111 -2.71 5.36 -8.75
CA VAL A 111 -2.47 4.51 -7.59
C VAL A 111 -3.06 5.18 -6.35
N ILE A 112 -3.84 4.42 -5.58
CA ILE A 112 -4.50 4.87 -4.36
C ILE A 112 -3.90 4.16 -3.16
N LEU A 113 -3.61 4.90 -2.10
CA LEU A 113 -3.34 4.36 -0.76
C LEU A 113 -4.54 4.55 0.16
N SER A 114 -4.74 3.62 1.09
CA SER A 114 -5.74 3.78 2.15
C SER A 114 -5.12 4.21 3.47
N SER A 115 -5.84 5.03 4.22
CA SER A 115 -5.43 5.51 5.54
C SER A 115 -6.63 5.58 6.49
N GLY A 116 -6.39 5.36 7.79
CA GLY A 116 -7.37 5.65 8.84
C GLY A 116 -7.33 7.10 9.35
N LYS A 117 -6.43 7.94 8.81
CA LYS A 117 -6.23 9.32 9.27
C LYS A 117 -6.73 10.30 8.21
N PRO A 118 -7.66 11.23 8.55
CA PRO A 118 -8.07 12.28 7.63
C PRO A 118 -6.91 13.23 7.34
N TYR A 119 -6.90 13.79 6.13
CA TYR A 119 -5.99 14.86 5.71
C TYR A 119 -6.60 15.63 4.54
N SER A 120 -6.10 16.83 4.22
CA SER A 120 -6.74 17.77 3.28
C SER A 120 -7.04 17.21 1.89
N HIS A 121 -6.15 16.36 1.33
CA HIS A 121 -6.34 15.73 0.02
C HIS A 121 -6.94 14.31 0.09
N ARG A 122 -7.30 13.83 1.27
CA ARG A 122 -7.82 12.46 1.47
C ARG A 122 -9.34 12.43 1.40
N ILE A 123 -9.87 11.51 0.60
CA ILE A 123 -11.31 11.36 0.36
C ILE A 123 -11.85 10.26 1.27
N TYR A 124 -12.92 10.53 1.99
CA TYR A 124 -13.57 9.54 2.85
C TYR A 124 -14.24 8.45 2.01
N LEU A 125 -13.97 7.18 2.32
CA LEU A 125 -14.54 6.01 1.64
C LEU A 125 -15.60 5.27 2.46
N GLY A 126 -15.81 5.64 3.73
CA GLY A 126 -16.65 4.89 4.67
C GLY A 126 -15.83 4.18 5.75
N ASP A 127 -16.49 3.79 6.84
CA ASP A 127 -15.91 3.01 7.96
C ASP A 127 -14.60 3.55 8.54
N GLY A 128 -14.43 4.88 8.58
CA GLY A 128 -13.19 5.51 9.05
C GLY A 128 -12.00 5.38 8.09
N VAL A 129 -12.21 4.85 6.88
CA VAL A 129 -11.17 4.68 5.86
C VAL A 129 -11.21 5.85 4.88
N PHE A 130 -10.02 6.35 4.54
CA PHE A 130 -9.81 7.40 3.57
C PHE A 130 -8.90 6.90 2.44
N ALA A 131 -9.16 7.37 1.22
CA ALA A 131 -8.29 7.20 0.06
C ALA A 131 -7.37 8.41 -0.11
N GLU A 132 -6.13 8.13 -0.49
CA GLU A 132 -5.14 9.10 -0.91
C GLU A 132 -4.70 8.78 -2.34
N LEU A 133 -4.80 9.76 -3.23
CA LEU A 133 -4.22 9.65 -4.56
C LEU A 133 -2.69 9.73 -4.44
N THR A 134 -2.01 8.62 -4.68
CA THR A 134 -0.55 8.50 -4.51
C THR A 134 0.21 8.76 -5.82
N TYR A 135 -0.32 8.27 -6.94
CA TYR A 135 0.18 8.57 -8.27
C TYR A 135 -0.97 8.82 -9.24
N GLN A 136 -0.74 9.67 -10.24
CA GLN A 136 -1.60 9.79 -11.42
C GLN A 136 -0.87 9.23 -12.64
N PHE A 137 -1.57 8.51 -13.53
CA PHE A 137 -0.96 8.04 -14.76
C PHE A 137 -1.05 9.10 -15.85
N GLN A 138 0.10 9.63 -16.29
CA GLN A 138 0.20 10.65 -17.33
C GLN A 138 1.47 10.43 -18.16
N GLY A 139 1.43 10.74 -19.46
CA GLY A 139 2.65 10.71 -20.27
C GLY A 139 3.34 9.33 -20.36
N LYS A 140 2.55 8.24 -20.26
CA LYS A 140 3.00 6.83 -20.25
C LYS A 140 3.69 6.34 -18.96
N SER A 141 3.64 7.11 -17.88
CA SER A 141 4.13 6.69 -16.56
C SER A 141 3.18 7.11 -15.45
N TYR A 142 3.30 6.47 -14.29
CA TYR A 142 2.86 7.10 -13.05
C TYR A 142 3.75 8.29 -12.70
N GLU A 143 3.09 9.39 -12.35
CA GLU A 143 3.70 10.63 -11.89
C GLU A 143 3.35 10.87 -10.42
N THR A 144 4.33 11.39 -9.70
CA THR A 144 4.15 11.82 -8.31
C THR A 144 3.32 13.10 -8.24
N LEU A 145 2.69 13.31 -7.10
CA LEU A 145 1.94 14.51 -6.74
C LEU A 145 2.68 15.23 -5.61
N SER A 146 2.29 16.48 -5.34
CA SER A 146 2.94 17.31 -4.31
C SER A 146 2.86 16.71 -2.91
N TRP A 147 1.93 15.79 -2.66
CA TRP A 147 1.76 15.09 -1.39
C TRP A 147 2.16 13.61 -1.41
N THR A 148 2.66 13.08 -2.54
CA THR A 148 3.13 11.68 -2.60
C THR A 148 4.24 11.48 -1.57
N TYR A 149 4.11 10.46 -0.71
CA TYR A 149 5.12 10.17 0.30
C TYR A 149 6.52 10.07 -0.32
N PRO A 150 7.55 10.67 0.31
CA PRO A 150 8.93 10.58 -0.17
C PRO A 150 9.36 9.15 -0.50
N ASP A 151 8.98 8.17 0.33
CA ASP A 151 9.29 6.74 0.14
C ASP A 151 8.79 6.13 -1.18
N TYR A 152 7.89 6.81 -1.90
CA TYR A 152 7.31 6.37 -3.17
C TYR A 152 7.93 7.08 -4.38
N GLN A 153 8.77 8.10 -4.18
CA GLN A 153 9.20 8.97 -5.28
C GLN A 153 10.39 8.43 -6.07
N HIS A 154 11.02 7.32 -5.63
CA HIS A 154 12.18 6.77 -6.33
C HIS A 154 11.78 6.21 -7.72
N PRO A 155 12.55 6.49 -8.79
CA PRO A 155 12.23 6.03 -10.14
C PRO A 155 12.06 4.52 -10.29
N GLU A 156 12.83 3.72 -9.55
CA GLU A 156 12.71 2.26 -9.57
C GLU A 156 11.41 1.76 -8.92
N ILE A 157 10.96 2.44 -7.86
CA ILE A 157 9.68 2.15 -7.21
C ILE A 157 8.54 2.46 -8.20
N ILE A 158 8.56 3.65 -8.80
CA ILE A 158 7.60 4.05 -9.84
C ILE A 158 7.59 3.05 -11.01
N SER A 159 8.77 2.62 -11.45
CA SER A 159 8.91 1.61 -12.52
C SER A 159 8.29 0.27 -12.13
N LYS A 160 8.42 -0.15 -10.86
CA LYS A 160 7.76 -1.36 -10.37
C LYS A 160 6.24 -1.23 -10.37
N PHE A 161 5.69 -0.08 -9.98
CA PHE A 161 4.25 0.19 -10.09
C PHE A 161 3.76 0.20 -11.55
N ASN A 162 4.53 0.79 -12.47
CA ASN A 162 4.23 0.75 -13.91
C ASN A 162 4.24 -0.68 -14.46
N TRP A 163 5.19 -1.51 -14.02
CA TRP A 163 5.24 -2.92 -14.39
C TRP A 163 4.03 -3.68 -13.86
N MET A 164 3.63 -3.46 -12.60
CA MET A 164 2.40 -4.07 -12.07
C MET A 164 1.15 -3.63 -12.84
N ARG A 165 1.06 -2.35 -13.23
CA ARG A 165 -0.04 -1.82 -14.04
C ARG A 165 -0.21 -2.58 -15.37
N SER A 166 0.85 -3.13 -15.95
CA SER A 166 0.75 -3.85 -17.23
C SER A 166 -0.14 -5.10 -17.16
N PHE A 167 -0.31 -5.69 -15.96
CA PHE A 167 -1.19 -6.84 -15.74
C PHE A 167 -2.69 -6.48 -15.88
N LEU A 168 -3.05 -5.19 -15.82
CA LEU A 168 -4.41 -4.70 -16.09
C LEU A 168 -4.68 -4.41 -17.57
N LEU A 169 -3.66 -4.51 -18.44
CA LEU A 169 -3.79 -4.26 -19.89
C LEU A 169 -3.97 -5.54 -20.71
N VAL A 170 -3.98 -6.70 -20.06
CA VAL A 170 -4.04 -8.03 -20.67
C VAL A 170 -5.48 -8.45 -20.91
#